data_AF-A0A7Y6E2U7-F1
#
_entry.id   AF-A0A7Y6E2U7-F1
#
_cell.length_a   1.000
_cell.length_b   1.000
_cell.length_c   1.000
_cell.angle_alpha   90.00
_cell.angle_beta   90.00
_cell.angle_gamma   90.00
#
_symmetry.space_group_name_H-M   'P 1'
#
loop_
_entity.id
_entity.type
_entity.pdbx_description
1 polymer ?
#
loop_
_entity_poly.entity_id
_entity_poly.type
_entity_poly.pdbx_seq_one_letter_code
_entity_poly.pdbx_strand_id
1 'polypeptide(L)'
;MAAQDGTGEKKTDQENGRRSEGTSGGADDAVATIAAGYAFTGPALDLGALVVDGAGHADAQIRIPLGVLNRHGLVAGATGTGKTKTLQLIAEQLSAQGVPVFLADIKGDVSGIARPGEASDKAAARAKDVGQDWRPNGYPCEFYSLGGLGPGIPIRATVTAFGPTLLAKILDLNETQESSLGLIFHFADQRGLELLDLKDLRAVIQFLTSDEGKEELRNIGGLSSATAGVILRALITLEN
;
A
#
# COMPACT_ATOMS: atom_id res chain seq x y z
N MET A 1 -70.10 -3.96 54.73
CA MET A 1 -69.17 -4.83 55.47
C MET A 1 -67.81 -4.64 54.81
N ALA A 2 -66.79 -3.98 55.37
CA ALA A 2 -66.43 -3.74 56.79
C ALA A 2 -66.21 -5.04 57.59
N ALA A 3 -65.13 -5.24 58.35
CA ALA A 3 -63.91 -4.43 58.64
C ALA A 3 -62.66 -5.37 58.52
N GLN A 4 -61.39 -5.08 58.86
CA GLN A 4 -60.64 -4.01 59.58
C GLN A 4 -59.64 -3.30 58.61
N ASP A 5 -58.88 -2.23 58.91
CA ASP A 5 -58.24 -1.62 60.11
C ASP A 5 -56.82 -2.17 60.45
N GLY A 6 -55.86 -1.28 60.74
CA GLY A 6 -54.44 -1.63 60.92
C GLY A 6 -53.48 -0.43 60.85
N THR A 7 -52.96 0.00 62.00
CA THR A 7 -52.09 1.18 62.16
C THR A 7 -50.59 0.87 62.08
N GLY A 8 -49.80 1.84 61.59
CA GLY A 8 -48.33 1.78 61.60
C GLY A 8 -47.71 3.16 61.33
N GLU A 9 -46.95 3.69 62.29
CA GLU A 9 -46.32 5.01 62.19
C GLU A 9 -44.86 4.94 61.72
N LYS A 10 -44.42 5.99 61.02
CA LYS A 10 -43.04 6.47 60.89
C LYS A 10 -41.93 5.47 60.51
N LYS A 11 -41.41 5.66 59.31
CA LYS A 11 -40.02 6.14 59.18
C LYS A 11 -39.86 7.11 58.01
N THR A 12 -39.00 8.09 58.19
CA THR A 12 -38.71 9.13 57.19
C THR A 12 -37.31 8.93 56.68
N ASP A 13 -37.17 8.40 55.47
CA ASP A 13 -35.91 8.41 54.74
C ASP A 13 -35.96 9.53 53.69
N GLN A 14 -35.13 10.55 53.88
CA GLN A 14 -34.96 11.63 52.92
C GLN A 14 -34.02 11.14 51.81
N GLU A 15 -34.59 10.57 50.75
CA GLU A 15 -33.79 10.20 49.57
C GLU A 15 -33.26 11.49 48.90
N ASN A 16 -31.98 11.76 49.13
CA ASN A 16 -31.34 13.02 48.85
C ASN A 16 -31.16 13.20 47.34
N GLY A 17 -32.05 14.00 46.73
CA GLY A 17 -32.11 14.29 45.29
C GLY A 17 -30.92 15.09 44.74
N ARG A 18 -29.70 14.56 44.88
CA ARG A 18 -28.56 14.94 44.04
C ARG A 18 -28.84 14.48 42.62
N ARG A 19 -29.41 15.40 41.83
CA ARG A 19 -29.30 15.37 40.38
C ARG A 19 -27.82 15.23 40.05
N SER A 20 -27.42 14.18 39.34
CA SER A 20 -26.14 14.19 38.65
C SER A 20 -26.18 15.30 37.61
N GLU A 21 -25.23 16.22 37.68
CA GLU A 21 -25.01 17.18 36.62
C GLU A 21 -24.47 16.40 35.41
N GLY A 22 -25.37 16.06 34.49
CA GLY A 22 -25.04 15.34 33.28
C GLY A 22 -24.05 16.16 32.46
N THR A 23 -22.82 15.69 32.35
CA THR A 23 -21.71 16.39 31.68
C THR A 23 -22.04 16.65 30.22
N SER A 24 -22.38 17.90 29.89
CA SER A 24 -22.66 18.33 28.52
C SER A 24 -21.42 18.42 27.62
N GLY A 25 -20.21 18.29 28.18
CA GLY A 25 -18.94 18.24 27.45
C GLY A 25 -18.61 16.87 26.85
N GLY A 26 -19.60 16.12 26.33
CA GLY A 26 -19.38 14.76 25.82
C GLY A 26 -18.77 14.69 24.42
N ALA A 27 -19.26 15.52 23.49
CA ALA A 27 -18.82 15.54 22.10
C ALA A 27 -17.76 16.63 21.85
N ASP A 28 -18.05 17.88 22.22
CA ASP A 28 -17.19 19.03 21.94
C ASP A 28 -15.79 18.90 22.55
N ASP A 29 -15.66 18.31 23.73
CA ASP A 29 -14.37 18.03 24.40
C ASP A 29 -13.56 16.95 23.66
N ALA A 30 -14.25 15.94 23.10
CA ALA A 30 -13.61 14.92 22.27
C ALA A 30 -13.17 15.49 20.91
N VAL A 31 -13.98 16.36 20.29
CA VAL A 31 -13.64 17.10 19.06
C VAL A 31 -12.40 17.97 19.31
N ALA A 32 -12.38 18.77 20.38
CA ALA A 32 -11.25 19.61 20.76
C ALA A 32 -9.99 18.79 21.08
N THR A 33 -10.12 17.68 21.81
CA THR A 33 -9.02 16.76 22.12
C THR A 33 -8.41 16.14 20.85
N ILE A 34 -9.25 15.72 19.90
CA ILE A 34 -8.79 15.17 18.62
C ILE A 34 -8.12 16.26 17.78
N ALA A 35 -8.73 17.45 17.66
CA ALA A 35 -8.16 18.57 16.91
C ALA A 35 -6.77 18.96 17.44
N ALA A 36 -6.60 19.02 18.78
CA ALA A 36 -5.29 19.25 19.41
C ALA A 36 -4.26 18.15 19.07
N GLY A 37 -4.69 16.89 18.98
CA GLY A 37 -3.85 15.76 18.56
C GLY A 37 -3.35 15.83 17.11
N TYR A 38 -4.04 16.57 16.23
CA TYR A 38 -3.69 16.76 14.83
C TYR A 38 -3.13 18.16 14.50
N ALA A 39 -2.84 18.99 15.51
CA ALA A 39 -2.39 20.38 15.39
C ALA A 39 -0.91 20.54 14.95
N PHE A 40 -0.49 19.81 13.92
CA PHE A 40 0.88 19.82 13.41
C PHE A 40 1.21 21.11 12.65
N THR A 41 2.36 21.71 12.96
CA THR A 41 2.88 22.95 12.35
C THR A 41 3.73 22.74 11.10
N GLY A 42 4.18 21.50 10.84
CA GLY A 42 4.97 21.14 9.66
C GLY A 42 4.12 20.62 8.48
N PRO A 43 4.75 20.30 7.33
CA PRO A 43 4.08 19.71 6.18
C PRO A 43 3.37 18.40 6.54
N ALA A 44 2.12 18.27 6.08
CA ALA A 44 1.26 17.12 6.31
C ALA A 44 0.33 16.90 5.10
N LEU A 45 -0.23 15.69 5.00
CA LEU A 45 -1.38 15.39 4.15
C LEU A 45 -2.67 15.68 4.91
N ASP A 46 -3.62 16.33 4.27
CA ASP A 46 -4.95 16.67 4.80
C ASP A 46 -5.99 15.66 4.29
N LEU A 47 -6.41 14.71 5.14
CA LEU A 47 -7.30 13.61 4.74
C LEU A 47 -8.79 13.95 4.86
N GLY A 48 -9.12 15.07 5.50
CA GLY A 48 -10.47 15.57 5.72
C GLY A 48 -10.70 15.95 7.18
N ALA A 49 -11.96 16.00 7.60
CA ALA A 49 -12.37 16.34 8.96
C ALA A 49 -12.78 15.12 9.80
N LEU A 50 -12.72 15.26 11.12
CA LEU A 50 -13.40 14.38 12.07
C LEU A 50 -14.90 14.34 11.77
N VAL A 51 -15.53 13.17 11.94
CA VAL A 51 -16.98 13.01 11.80
C VAL A 51 -17.54 12.46 13.12
N VAL A 52 -18.52 13.15 13.69
CA VAL A 52 -19.26 12.73 14.89
C VAL A 52 -20.76 12.75 14.53
N ASP A 53 -21.48 11.68 14.89
CA ASP A 53 -22.93 11.51 14.61
C ASP A 53 -23.38 11.78 13.16
N GLY A 54 -22.44 11.66 12.20
CA GLY A 54 -22.66 11.89 10.77
C GLY A 54 -22.38 13.30 10.26
N ALA A 55 -21.97 14.25 11.12
CA ALA A 55 -21.58 15.61 10.75
C ALA A 55 -20.05 15.78 10.69
N GLY A 56 -19.55 16.50 9.67
CA GLY A 56 -18.13 16.88 9.57
C GLY A 56 -17.78 18.09 10.44
N HIS A 57 -16.75 17.94 11.28
CA HIS A 57 -16.18 19.00 12.11
C HIS A 57 -14.99 19.65 11.40
N ALA A 58 -15.27 20.63 10.53
CA ALA A 58 -14.28 21.29 9.67
C ALA A 58 -13.13 21.98 10.45
N ASP A 59 -13.33 22.27 11.73
CA ASP A 59 -12.35 22.76 12.70
C ASP A 59 -11.41 21.66 13.23
N ALA A 60 -11.85 20.40 13.22
CA ALA A 60 -11.08 19.23 13.65
C ALA A 60 -10.52 18.43 12.44
N GLN A 61 -9.54 19.01 11.76
CA GLN A 61 -8.86 18.38 10.61
C GLN A 61 -8.07 17.12 11.00
N ILE A 62 -8.18 16.06 10.20
CA ILE A 62 -7.42 14.82 10.29
C ILE A 62 -6.26 14.85 9.30
N ARG A 63 -5.03 14.79 9.84
CA ARG A 63 -3.79 15.10 9.11
C ARG A 63 -2.72 14.04 9.30
N ILE A 64 -1.84 13.81 8.33
CA ILE A 64 -0.66 12.92 8.48
C ILE A 64 0.62 13.70 8.14
N PRO A 65 1.52 13.98 9.12
CA PRO A 65 2.81 14.63 8.86
C PRO A 65 3.65 13.87 7.83
N LEU A 66 4.27 14.58 6.88
CA LEU A 66 5.06 13.91 5.83
C LEU A 66 6.20 13.05 6.41
N GLY A 67 6.77 13.49 7.55
CA GLY A 67 7.85 12.79 8.25
C GLY A 67 7.48 11.41 8.85
N VAL A 68 6.20 11.01 8.89
CA VAL A 68 5.81 9.65 9.31
C VAL A 68 5.43 8.73 8.15
N LEU A 69 5.44 9.22 6.89
CA LEU A 69 5.13 8.44 5.70
C LEU A 69 6.25 7.48 5.26
N ASN A 70 7.37 7.46 6.00
CA ASN A 70 8.35 6.38 5.96
C ASN A 70 7.87 5.09 6.66
N ARG A 71 6.67 5.11 7.26
CA ARG A 71 5.97 3.93 7.81
C ARG A 71 4.90 3.45 6.85
N HIS A 72 4.73 2.14 6.74
CA HIS A 72 3.68 1.55 5.91
C HIS A 72 2.28 1.85 6.49
N GLY A 73 1.31 2.12 5.60
CA GLY A 73 -0.10 2.30 5.92
C GLY A 73 -1.00 1.41 5.07
N LEU A 74 -2.25 1.22 5.49
CA LEU A 74 -3.23 0.35 4.83
C LEU A 74 -4.54 1.10 4.57
N VAL A 75 -4.92 1.27 3.31
CA VAL A 75 -6.22 1.83 2.90
C VAL A 75 -7.19 0.67 2.60
N ALA A 76 -7.95 0.26 3.62
CA ALA A 76 -8.94 -0.81 3.55
C ALA A 76 -10.39 -0.29 3.47
N GLY A 77 -11.33 -1.14 3.07
CA GLY A 77 -12.75 -0.81 2.92
C GLY A 77 -13.43 -1.63 1.82
N ALA A 78 -14.77 -1.59 1.76
CA ALA A 78 -15.55 -2.30 0.74
C ALA A 78 -15.43 -1.64 -0.66
N THR A 79 -16.03 -2.24 -1.68
CA THR A 79 -16.14 -1.60 -3.00
C THR A 79 -17.05 -0.38 -2.90
N GLY A 80 -16.69 0.73 -3.55
CA GLY A 80 -17.42 2.00 -3.50
C GLY A 80 -17.12 2.90 -2.29
N THR A 81 -16.46 2.42 -1.22
CA THR A 81 -16.16 3.22 -0.02
C THR A 81 -14.98 4.18 -0.17
N GLY A 82 -14.74 4.71 -1.37
CA GLY A 82 -13.76 5.77 -1.61
C GLY A 82 -12.27 5.37 -1.67
N LYS A 83 -11.88 4.09 -1.46
CA LYS A 83 -10.45 3.66 -1.44
C LYS A 83 -9.57 4.30 -2.52
N THR A 84 -9.98 4.23 -3.79
CA THR A 84 -9.25 4.84 -4.92
C THR A 84 -9.13 6.35 -4.78
N LYS A 85 -10.20 7.03 -4.34
CA LYS A 85 -10.19 8.48 -4.09
C LYS A 85 -9.30 8.88 -2.90
N THR A 86 -9.19 8.03 -1.88
CA THR A 86 -8.21 8.22 -0.78
C THR A 86 -6.77 8.07 -1.29
N LEU A 87 -6.49 7.08 -2.13
CA LEU A 87 -5.16 6.90 -2.75
C LEU A 87 -4.80 8.05 -3.70
N GLN A 88 -5.77 8.52 -4.49
CA GLN A 88 -5.62 9.71 -5.33
C GLN A 88 -5.32 10.94 -4.49
N LEU A 89 -6.15 11.26 -3.48
CA LEU A 89 -5.93 12.39 -2.55
C LEU A 89 -4.53 12.39 -1.92
N ILE A 90 -4.04 11.22 -1.50
CA ILE A 90 -2.68 11.05 -0.95
C ILE A 90 -1.61 11.30 -2.02
N ALA A 91 -1.75 10.73 -3.21
CA ALA A 91 -0.78 10.89 -4.30
C ALA A 91 -0.73 12.31 -4.86
N GLU A 92 -1.88 12.96 -5.04
CA GLU A 92 -2.06 14.35 -5.45
C GLU A 92 -1.32 15.29 -4.49
N GLN A 93 -1.55 15.14 -3.18
CA GLN A 93 -0.90 15.98 -2.17
C GLN A 93 0.60 15.71 -2.03
N LEU A 94 1.05 14.45 -2.15
CA LEU A 94 2.48 14.12 -2.17
C LEU A 94 3.18 14.74 -3.38
N SER A 95 2.57 14.67 -4.56
CA SER A 95 3.05 15.31 -5.78
C SER A 95 3.14 16.84 -5.61
N ALA A 96 2.13 17.47 -5.01
CA ALA A 96 2.14 18.91 -4.69
C ALA A 96 3.25 19.32 -3.70
N GLN A 97 3.64 18.41 -2.80
CA GLN A 97 4.75 18.59 -1.85
C GLN A 97 6.12 18.19 -2.43
N GLY A 98 6.20 17.86 -3.73
CA GLY A 98 7.43 17.46 -4.41
C GLY A 98 7.93 16.05 -4.07
N VAL A 99 7.11 15.22 -3.42
CA VAL A 99 7.45 13.83 -3.10
C VAL A 99 7.09 12.93 -4.28
N PRO A 100 8.03 12.18 -4.89
CA PRO A 100 7.73 11.26 -5.98
C PRO A 100 6.90 10.07 -5.48
N VAL A 101 5.86 9.69 -6.23
CA VAL A 101 4.94 8.61 -5.88
C VAL A 101 4.92 7.57 -6.98
N PHE A 102 5.18 6.31 -6.64
CA PHE A 102 5.01 5.17 -7.54
C PHE A 102 3.72 4.41 -7.19
N LEU A 103 2.87 4.13 -8.19
CA LEU A 103 1.54 3.54 -7.99
C LEU A 103 1.28 2.45 -9.02
N ALA A 104 0.84 1.28 -8.55
CA ALA A 104 0.40 0.17 -9.40
C ALA A 104 -1.11 0.29 -9.70
N ASP A 105 -1.47 1.01 -10.78
CA ASP A 105 -2.86 1.19 -11.19
C ASP A 105 -3.42 -0.02 -11.97
N ILE A 106 -3.72 -1.10 -11.23
CA ILE A 106 -4.22 -2.37 -11.79
C ILE A 106 -5.57 -2.22 -12.51
N LYS A 107 -6.33 -1.13 -12.27
CA LYS A 107 -7.69 -0.94 -12.78
C LYS A 107 -7.87 0.24 -13.73
N GLY A 108 -6.86 1.10 -13.89
CA GLY A 108 -7.00 2.37 -14.59
C GLY A 108 -7.82 3.41 -13.80
N ASP A 109 -8.09 3.19 -12.50
CA ASP A 109 -8.95 4.06 -11.70
C ASP A 109 -8.17 5.12 -10.89
N VAL A 110 -6.85 4.99 -10.80
CA VAL A 110 -5.95 5.96 -10.15
C VAL A 110 -5.42 7.00 -11.15
N SER A 111 -5.01 6.57 -12.34
CA SER A 111 -4.34 7.33 -13.41
C SER A 111 -5.05 8.61 -13.88
N GLY A 112 -6.34 8.76 -13.59
CA GLY A 112 -7.11 9.99 -13.83
C GLY A 112 -6.51 11.26 -13.20
N ILE A 113 -5.64 11.13 -12.17
CA ILE A 113 -4.93 12.27 -11.53
C ILE A 113 -4.08 13.10 -12.50
N ALA A 114 -3.73 12.58 -13.68
CA ALA A 114 -3.02 13.32 -14.71
C ALA A 114 -3.86 14.41 -15.41
N ARG A 115 -5.15 14.56 -15.06
CA ARG A 115 -6.06 15.57 -15.61
C ARG A 115 -6.93 16.20 -14.52
N PRO A 116 -7.34 17.48 -14.67
CA PRO A 116 -8.38 18.08 -13.84
C PRO A 116 -9.65 17.22 -13.80
N GLY A 117 -10.03 16.78 -12.60
CA GLY A 117 -11.25 16.00 -12.39
C GLY A 117 -12.52 16.83 -12.60
N GLU A 118 -13.58 16.19 -13.07
CA GLU A 118 -14.87 16.87 -13.30
C GLU A 118 -15.49 17.37 -11.98
N ALA A 119 -15.87 18.65 -11.97
CA ALA A 119 -16.57 19.25 -10.83
C ALA A 119 -18.00 18.69 -10.75
N SER A 120 -18.45 18.39 -9.53
CA SER A 120 -19.82 17.90 -9.27
C SER A 120 -20.30 18.34 -7.90
N ASP A 121 -21.62 18.48 -7.74
CA ASP A 121 -22.25 18.88 -6.47
C ASP A 121 -21.85 17.98 -5.31
N LYS A 122 -21.67 16.68 -5.58
CA LYS A 122 -21.20 15.70 -4.58
C LYS A 122 -19.76 15.95 -4.13
N ALA A 123 -18.87 16.33 -5.04
CA ALA A 123 -17.49 16.68 -4.70
C ALA A 123 -17.44 18.00 -3.92
N ALA A 124 -18.15 19.03 -4.40
CA ALA A 124 -18.23 20.33 -3.74
C ALA A 124 -18.87 20.26 -2.34
N ALA A 125 -19.95 19.48 -2.18
CA ALA A 125 -20.59 19.25 -0.89
C ALA A 125 -19.67 18.54 0.09
N ARG A 126 -18.97 17.47 -0.32
CA ARG A 126 -18.02 16.77 0.56
C ARG A 126 -16.81 17.63 0.90
N ALA A 127 -16.27 18.39 -0.05
CA ALA A 127 -15.15 19.31 0.20
C ALA A 127 -15.53 20.36 1.24
N LYS A 128 -16.72 20.97 1.11
CA LYS A 128 -17.28 21.92 2.10
C LYS A 128 -17.50 21.27 3.48
N ASP A 129 -18.04 20.06 3.52
CA ASP A 129 -18.29 19.27 4.75
C ASP A 129 -17.00 18.93 5.52
N VAL A 130 -15.85 18.81 4.84
CA VAL A 130 -14.53 18.69 5.49
C VAL A 130 -13.72 19.98 5.57
N GLY A 131 -14.28 21.14 5.20
CA GLY A 131 -13.57 22.43 5.23
C GLY A 131 -12.45 22.60 4.18
N GLN A 132 -12.42 21.78 3.12
CA GLN A 132 -11.38 21.82 2.08
C GLN A 132 -11.82 22.64 0.86
N ASP A 133 -10.93 23.50 0.36
CA ASP A 133 -11.05 24.18 -0.94
C ASP A 133 -10.58 23.24 -2.06
N TRP A 134 -11.39 22.22 -2.38
CA TRP A 134 -11.10 21.32 -3.49
C TRP A 134 -11.31 22.00 -4.84
N ARG A 135 -10.29 21.95 -5.69
CA ARG A 135 -10.32 22.50 -7.06
C ARG A 135 -9.84 21.44 -8.06
N PRO A 136 -10.50 21.31 -9.23
CA PRO A 136 -10.00 20.50 -10.33
C PRO A 136 -8.55 20.85 -10.70
N ASN A 137 -7.64 19.88 -10.57
CA ASN A 137 -6.24 20.01 -10.99
C ASN A 137 -5.71 18.70 -11.59
N GLY A 138 -4.71 18.80 -12.47
CA GLY A 138 -3.96 17.65 -13.00
C GLY A 138 -2.53 17.67 -12.47
N TYR A 139 -1.98 16.48 -12.20
CA TYR A 139 -0.67 16.31 -11.57
C TYR A 139 0.35 15.68 -12.54
N PRO A 140 1.65 16.00 -12.41
CA PRO A 140 2.68 15.43 -13.27
C PRO A 140 2.72 13.91 -13.10
N CYS A 141 2.51 13.18 -14.20
CA CYS A 141 2.43 11.72 -14.23
C CYS A 141 3.22 11.18 -15.42
N GLU A 142 4.01 10.14 -15.18
CA GLU A 142 4.65 9.33 -16.22
C GLU A 142 4.03 7.93 -16.19
N PHE A 143 3.55 7.46 -17.34
CA PHE A 143 2.83 6.20 -17.43
C PHE A 143 3.74 5.09 -17.95
N TYR A 144 3.79 3.98 -17.23
CA TYR A 144 4.62 2.83 -17.54
C TYR A 144 3.77 1.60 -17.89
N SER A 145 4.17 0.85 -18.91
CA SER A 145 3.53 -0.40 -19.33
C SER A 145 4.40 -1.60 -18.95
N LEU A 146 3.82 -2.56 -18.22
CA LEU A 146 4.51 -3.80 -17.85
C LEU A 146 4.58 -4.73 -19.07
N GLY A 147 5.78 -5.22 -19.40
CA GLY A 147 6.02 -6.04 -20.59
C GLY A 147 5.77 -5.34 -21.93
N GLY A 148 5.54 -4.01 -21.93
CA GLY A 148 5.07 -3.27 -23.10
C GLY A 148 3.61 -3.55 -23.48
N LEU A 149 2.82 -4.15 -22.58
CA LEU A 149 1.40 -4.40 -22.79
C LEU A 149 0.58 -3.14 -22.44
N GLY A 150 -0.07 -2.56 -23.43
CA GLY A 150 -0.91 -1.37 -23.27
C GLY A 150 -0.13 -0.04 -23.37
N PRO A 151 -0.81 1.10 -23.09
CA PRO A 151 -0.22 2.42 -23.21
C PRO A 151 0.78 2.72 -22.08
N GLY A 152 1.84 3.47 -22.40
CA GLY A 152 2.90 3.85 -21.46
C GLY A 152 4.28 3.35 -21.89
N ILE A 153 5.31 3.86 -21.24
CA ILE A 153 6.72 3.53 -21.47
C ILE A 153 6.97 2.08 -21.03
N PRO A 154 7.45 1.17 -21.91
CA PRO A 154 7.68 -0.23 -21.55
C PRO A 154 8.76 -0.39 -20.49
N ILE A 155 8.39 -0.83 -19.28
CA ILE A 155 9.35 -1.26 -18.27
C ILE A 155 9.95 -2.60 -18.73
N ARG A 156 11.28 -2.69 -18.64
CA ARG A 156 12.08 -3.90 -18.84
C ARG A 156 13.13 -3.98 -17.74
N ALA A 157 13.49 -5.19 -17.35
CA ALA A 157 14.63 -5.49 -16.48
C ALA A 157 15.36 -6.70 -17.04
N THR A 158 16.69 -6.74 -16.93
CA THR A 158 17.50 -7.89 -17.35
C THR A 158 17.45 -9.00 -16.31
N VAL A 159 17.77 -10.23 -16.69
CA VAL A 159 17.90 -11.34 -15.75
C VAL A 159 19.01 -11.05 -14.72
N THR A 160 20.11 -10.41 -15.14
CA THR A 160 21.16 -9.88 -14.24
C THR A 160 20.57 -8.95 -13.17
N ALA A 161 19.69 -8.02 -13.55
CA ALA A 161 19.11 -7.02 -12.65
C ALA A 161 18.12 -7.60 -11.62
N PHE A 162 17.53 -8.77 -11.88
CA PHE A 162 16.81 -9.53 -10.86
C PHE A 162 17.79 -10.22 -9.89
N GLY A 163 18.90 -10.76 -10.39
CA GLY A 163 19.83 -11.55 -9.61
C GLY A 163 19.27 -12.92 -9.17
N PRO A 164 20.13 -13.81 -8.63
CA PRO A 164 19.74 -15.19 -8.35
C PRO A 164 18.67 -15.29 -7.27
N THR A 165 18.75 -14.52 -6.17
CA THR A 165 17.82 -14.61 -5.03
C THR A 165 16.39 -14.15 -5.35
N LEU A 166 16.21 -13.09 -6.15
CA LEU A 166 14.85 -12.66 -6.52
C LEU A 166 14.27 -13.58 -7.60
N LEU A 167 15.08 -14.00 -8.57
CA LEU A 167 14.65 -14.95 -9.60
C LEU A 167 14.31 -16.32 -9.00
N ALA A 168 15.06 -16.81 -8.01
CA ALA A 168 14.73 -18.05 -7.30
C ALA A 168 13.35 -18.01 -6.65
N LYS A 169 12.96 -16.87 -6.06
CA LYS A 169 11.63 -16.67 -5.45
C LYS A 169 10.51 -16.57 -6.49
N ILE A 170 10.80 -16.04 -7.67
CA ILE A 170 9.86 -16.00 -8.81
C ILE A 170 9.65 -17.41 -9.41
N LEU A 171 10.69 -18.24 -9.40
CA LEU A 171 10.69 -19.61 -9.93
C LEU A 171 10.32 -20.69 -8.88
N ASP A 172 9.89 -20.31 -7.68
CA ASP A 172 9.55 -21.18 -6.54
C ASP A 172 10.65 -22.22 -6.21
N LEU A 173 11.91 -21.78 -6.23
CA LEU A 173 13.08 -22.61 -5.98
C LEU A 173 13.37 -22.77 -4.48
N ASN A 174 13.79 -23.97 -4.07
CA ASN A 174 14.30 -24.23 -2.71
C ASN A 174 15.75 -23.74 -2.53
N GLU A 175 16.23 -23.70 -1.28
CA GLU A 175 17.57 -23.19 -0.92
C GLU A 175 18.72 -23.82 -1.75
N THR A 176 18.66 -25.12 -2.01
CA THR A 176 19.66 -25.83 -2.84
C THR A 176 19.62 -25.37 -4.30
N GLN A 177 18.43 -25.07 -4.82
CA GLN A 177 18.20 -24.56 -6.16
C GLN A 177 18.54 -23.06 -6.27
N GLU A 178 18.28 -22.25 -5.25
CA GLU A 178 18.72 -20.84 -5.17
C GLU A 178 20.25 -20.77 -5.14
N SER A 179 20.91 -21.54 -4.27
CA SER A 179 22.37 -21.62 -4.20
C SER A 179 22.98 -22.05 -5.54
N SER A 180 22.37 -23.06 -6.18
CA SER A 180 22.73 -23.52 -7.52
C SER A 180 22.58 -22.42 -8.59
N LEU A 181 21.51 -21.64 -8.54
CA LEU A 181 21.30 -20.49 -9.42
C LEU A 181 22.33 -19.38 -9.15
N GLY A 182 22.72 -19.17 -7.89
CA GLY A 182 23.82 -18.30 -7.50
C GLY A 182 25.16 -18.65 -8.15
N LEU A 183 25.50 -19.94 -8.24
CA LEU A 183 26.71 -20.39 -8.95
C LEU A 183 26.65 -20.12 -10.46
N ILE A 184 25.48 -20.31 -11.08
CA ILE A 184 25.24 -20.02 -12.50
C ILE A 184 25.44 -18.52 -12.80
N PHE A 185 24.87 -17.65 -11.97
CA PHE A 185 25.08 -16.19 -12.06
C PHE A 185 26.55 -15.83 -11.83
N HIS A 186 27.20 -16.40 -10.81
CA HIS A 186 28.61 -16.12 -10.53
C HIS A 186 29.55 -16.49 -11.69
N PHE A 187 29.27 -17.59 -12.39
CA PHE A 187 29.99 -17.95 -13.62
C PHE A 187 29.75 -16.93 -14.74
N ALA A 188 28.51 -16.49 -14.92
CA ALA A 188 28.18 -15.47 -15.92
C ALA A 188 28.92 -14.15 -15.63
N ASP A 189 28.90 -13.68 -14.38
CA ASP A 189 29.64 -12.49 -13.90
C ASP A 189 31.15 -12.62 -14.18
N GLN A 190 31.77 -13.75 -13.78
CA GLN A 190 33.19 -14.01 -14.01
C GLN A 190 33.59 -14.01 -15.49
N ARG A 191 32.65 -14.33 -16.39
CA ARG A 191 32.87 -14.39 -17.85
C ARG A 191 32.40 -13.14 -18.59
N GLY A 192 31.82 -12.14 -17.90
CA GLY A 192 31.26 -10.94 -18.51
C GLY A 192 30.00 -11.23 -19.37
N LEU A 193 29.27 -12.29 -19.05
CA LEU A 193 28.06 -12.72 -19.76
C LEU A 193 26.82 -12.06 -19.15
N GLU A 194 26.54 -10.83 -19.56
CA GLU A 194 25.31 -10.11 -19.19
C GLU A 194 24.07 -10.93 -19.60
N LEU A 195 23.22 -11.29 -18.63
CA LEU A 195 22.02 -12.09 -18.86
C LEU A 195 20.84 -11.16 -19.13
N LEU A 196 20.54 -10.90 -20.41
CA LEU A 196 19.48 -9.97 -20.81
C LEU A 196 18.09 -10.59 -20.67
N ASP A 197 17.91 -11.84 -21.13
CA ASP A 197 16.65 -12.58 -21.00
C ASP A 197 16.80 -14.06 -20.58
N LEU A 198 15.67 -14.76 -20.45
CA LEU A 198 15.60 -16.15 -19.97
C LEU A 198 16.29 -17.16 -20.91
N LYS A 199 16.53 -16.80 -22.18
CA LYS A 199 17.30 -17.60 -23.15
C LYS A 199 18.80 -17.55 -22.86
N ASP A 200 19.31 -16.40 -22.42
CA ASP A 200 20.73 -16.24 -22.06
C ASP A 200 21.06 -17.12 -20.84
N LEU A 201 20.25 -17.01 -19.78
CA LEU A 201 20.37 -17.86 -18.60
C LEU A 201 20.24 -19.36 -18.95
N ARG A 202 19.27 -19.71 -19.82
CA ARG A 202 19.10 -21.08 -20.33
C ARG A 202 20.35 -21.56 -21.09
N ALA A 203 20.94 -20.73 -21.93
CA ALA A 203 22.15 -21.06 -22.68
C ALA A 203 23.35 -21.29 -21.75
N VAL A 204 23.52 -20.48 -20.70
CA VAL A 204 24.56 -20.70 -19.67
C VAL A 204 24.33 -22.02 -18.92
N ILE A 205 23.10 -22.35 -18.52
CA ILE A 205 22.79 -23.63 -17.86
C ILE A 205 23.04 -24.83 -18.81
N GLN A 206 22.68 -24.70 -20.08
CA GLN A 206 22.93 -25.73 -21.11
C GLN A 206 24.42 -25.92 -21.37
N PHE A 207 25.20 -24.83 -21.43
CA PHE A 207 26.67 -24.89 -21.55
C PHE A 207 27.30 -25.59 -20.33
N LEU A 208 27.00 -25.12 -19.11
CA LEU A 208 27.57 -25.70 -17.88
C LEU A 208 27.21 -27.18 -17.68
N THR A 209 26.12 -27.66 -18.27
CA THR A 209 25.73 -29.08 -18.23
C THR A 209 26.15 -29.90 -19.47
N SER A 210 26.76 -29.29 -20.48
CA SER A 210 27.33 -29.97 -21.66
C SER A 210 28.62 -30.74 -21.30
N ASP A 211 29.14 -31.55 -22.23
CA ASP A 211 30.45 -32.18 -22.05
C ASP A 211 31.61 -31.16 -22.01
N GLU A 212 31.43 -29.97 -22.57
CA GLU A 212 32.43 -28.91 -22.66
C GLU A 212 32.46 -28.05 -21.39
N GLY A 213 31.29 -27.71 -20.83
CA GLY A 213 31.18 -26.88 -19.63
C GLY A 213 31.37 -27.62 -18.30
N LYS A 214 31.50 -28.95 -18.30
CA LYS A 214 31.61 -29.76 -17.07
C LYS A 214 32.80 -29.41 -16.16
N GLU A 215 33.95 -29.05 -16.71
CA GLU A 215 35.11 -28.66 -15.89
C GLU A 215 34.98 -27.22 -15.37
N GLU A 216 34.41 -26.30 -16.15
CA GLU A 216 34.02 -24.96 -15.68
C GLU A 216 33.02 -25.07 -14.51
N LEU A 217 32.01 -25.93 -14.66
CA LEU A 217 31.00 -26.19 -13.64
C LEU A 217 31.61 -26.78 -12.36
N ARG A 218 32.63 -27.63 -12.47
CA ARG A 218 33.37 -28.15 -11.29
C ARG A 218 34.14 -27.05 -10.57
N ASN A 219 34.81 -26.17 -11.31
CA ASN A 219 35.61 -25.09 -10.74
C ASN A 219 34.79 -24.10 -9.89
N ILE A 220 33.51 -23.90 -10.23
CA ILE A 220 32.58 -23.04 -9.47
C ILE A 220 31.82 -23.77 -8.35
N GLY A 221 32.13 -25.03 -8.05
CA GLY A 221 31.53 -25.80 -6.94
C GLY A 221 30.51 -26.87 -7.33
N GLY A 222 30.14 -26.97 -8.61
CA GLY A 222 29.31 -28.04 -9.16
C GLY A 222 27.80 -27.78 -9.13
N LEU A 223 27.09 -28.38 -10.10
CA LEU A 223 25.63 -28.37 -10.21
C LEU A 223 25.15 -29.78 -10.55
N SER A 224 24.11 -30.28 -9.87
CA SER A 224 23.53 -31.57 -10.25
C SER A 224 22.65 -31.41 -11.50
N SER A 225 22.73 -32.35 -12.44
CA SER A 225 21.90 -32.35 -13.65
C SER A 225 20.39 -32.39 -13.32
N ALA A 226 20.02 -32.97 -12.18
CA ALA A 226 18.65 -32.94 -11.67
C ALA A 226 18.22 -31.52 -11.27
N THR A 227 19.09 -30.77 -10.58
CA THR A 227 18.85 -29.36 -10.19
C THR A 227 18.75 -28.46 -11.42
N ALA A 228 19.70 -28.57 -12.35
CA ALA A 228 19.67 -27.87 -13.63
C ALA A 228 18.36 -28.15 -14.39
N GLY A 229 17.94 -29.42 -14.45
CA GLY A 229 16.69 -29.82 -15.07
C GLY A 229 15.42 -29.27 -14.40
N VAL A 230 15.43 -28.98 -13.09
CA VAL A 230 14.33 -28.27 -12.42
C VAL A 230 14.31 -26.80 -12.84
N ILE A 231 15.44 -26.11 -12.75
CA ILE A 231 15.55 -24.68 -13.11
C ILE A 231 15.15 -24.47 -14.58
N LEU A 232 15.63 -25.30 -15.50
CA LEU A 232 15.26 -25.25 -16.92
C LEU A 232 13.75 -25.43 -17.16
N ARG A 233 13.07 -26.28 -16.38
CA ARG A 233 11.60 -26.44 -16.47
C ARG A 233 10.86 -25.21 -15.92
N ALA A 234 11.30 -24.66 -14.80
CA ALA A 234 10.71 -23.44 -14.22
C ALA A 234 10.85 -22.24 -15.19
N LEU A 235 12.00 -22.10 -15.84
CA LEU A 235 12.23 -21.08 -16.88
C LEU A 235 11.30 -21.25 -18.09
N ILE A 236 11.00 -22.49 -18.50
CA ILE A 236 10.01 -22.77 -19.55
C ILE A 236 8.60 -22.38 -19.09
N THR A 237 8.22 -22.69 -17.84
CA THR A 237 6.92 -22.29 -17.29
C THR A 237 6.74 -20.77 -17.24
N LEU A 238 7.82 -19.99 -17.07
CA LEU A 238 7.79 -18.53 -17.04
C LEU A 238 7.76 -17.87 -18.44
N GLU A 239 8.01 -18.62 -19.51
CA GLU A 239 7.98 -18.14 -20.90
C GLU A 239 6.63 -18.31 -21.62
N ASN A 240 5.65 -19.00 -21.00
CA ASN A 240 4.34 -19.33 -21.59
C ASN A 240 3.18 -18.54 -20.97
#